data_AF-X5ZRM1-F1
#
_entry.id   AF-X5ZRM1-F1
#
_cell.length_a   1.000
_cell.length_b   1.000
_cell.length_c   1.000
_cell.angle_alpha   90.00
_cell.angle_beta   90.00
_cell.angle_gamma   90.00
#
_symmetry.space_group_name_H-M   'P 1'
#
loop_
_entity.id
_entity.type
_entity.pdbx_description
1 polymer ?
#
loop_
_entity_poly.entity_id
_entity_poly.type
_entity_poly.pdbx_seq_one_letter_code
_entity_poly.pdbx_strand_id
1 'polypeptide(L)'
;MGSAILVSELVSGELASWLGLKVPPFAIVHDCQIDLTMERNGARMVPPMFFSRAVDGTPHDGGDTFLSRLREPGDVALLVVFDTWVRNWDRFFDGQDNADNLLYVKAEGRRKYDLVPIDHSSCFIGNDVDFPMGPAPEAWVLDPNVYGKFPAFDPYIDAKSVKRAVEKLSQLKRDFVVEVVNSIPAQWGFGPNAALSLVDLICERGQYVVNTISGRLVDEPEIPGLVK
;
A
#
# COMPACT_ATOMS: atom_id res chain seq x y z
N MET A 1 -3.89 -8.04 -19.15
CA MET A 1 -3.52 -7.38 -17.89
C MET A 1 -2.07 -7.70 -17.66
N GLY A 2 -1.22 -6.68 -17.49
CA GLY A 2 0.21 -6.87 -17.32
C GLY A 2 0.50 -7.65 -16.04
N SER A 3 1.47 -8.56 -16.09
CA SER A 3 1.94 -9.31 -14.91
C SER A 3 2.31 -8.39 -13.75
N ALA A 4 2.79 -7.19 -14.07
CA ALA A 4 3.16 -6.17 -13.09
C ALA A 4 1.99 -5.76 -12.17
N ILE A 5 0.77 -5.61 -12.69
CA ILE A 5 -0.41 -5.25 -11.88
C ILE A 5 -0.70 -6.34 -10.82
N LEU A 6 -0.67 -7.61 -11.23
CA LEU A 6 -0.92 -8.73 -10.32
C LEU A 6 0.20 -8.88 -9.28
N VAL A 7 1.45 -8.64 -9.69
CA VAL A 7 2.60 -8.61 -8.80
C VAL A 7 2.46 -7.49 -7.77
N SER A 8 2.14 -6.27 -8.19
CA SER A 8 1.92 -5.13 -7.29
C SER A 8 0.79 -5.43 -6.30
N GLU A 9 -0.34 -5.95 -6.77
CA GLU A 9 -1.48 -6.30 -5.91
C GLU A 9 -1.09 -7.32 -4.83
N LEU A 10 -0.46 -8.43 -5.21
CA LEU A 10 -0.05 -9.48 -4.28
C LEU A 10 0.99 -8.99 -3.27
N VAL A 11 2.09 -8.43 -3.77
CA VAL A 11 3.21 -8.00 -2.93
C VAL A 11 2.77 -6.90 -1.99
N SER A 12 2.06 -5.87 -2.47
CA SER A 12 1.57 -4.81 -1.61
C SER A 12 0.52 -5.31 -0.62
N GLY A 13 -0.35 -6.24 -0.99
CA GLY A 13 -1.30 -6.86 -0.06
C GLY A 13 -0.62 -7.59 1.10
N GLU A 14 0.45 -8.33 0.83
CA GLU A 14 1.24 -9.01 1.86
C GLU A 14 1.99 -8.02 2.76
N LEU A 15 2.64 -7.01 2.17
CA LEU A 15 3.35 -5.96 2.92
C LEU A 15 2.38 -5.12 3.78
N ALA A 16 1.20 -4.76 3.26
CA ALA A 16 0.17 -4.03 3.99
C ALA A 16 -0.31 -4.84 5.20
N SER A 17 -0.58 -6.13 4.99
CA SER A 17 -0.97 -7.07 6.05
C SER A 17 0.11 -7.15 7.14
N TRP A 18 1.39 -7.28 6.73
CA TRP A 18 2.52 -7.32 7.67
C TRP A 18 2.69 -6.02 8.46
N LEU A 19 2.48 -4.86 7.81
CA LEU A 19 2.56 -3.55 8.46
C LEU A 19 1.40 -3.35 9.45
N GLY A 20 0.30 -4.10 9.29
CA GLY A 20 -0.86 -4.08 10.18
C GLY A 20 -2.04 -3.28 9.63
N LEU A 21 -2.05 -2.96 8.34
CA LEU A 21 -3.22 -2.38 7.69
C LEU A 21 -4.34 -3.42 7.59
N LYS A 22 -5.58 -2.93 7.63
CA LYS A 22 -6.78 -3.76 7.50
C LYS A 22 -7.09 -3.93 6.02
N VAL A 23 -6.32 -4.75 5.32
CA VAL A 23 -6.64 -5.15 3.93
C VAL A 23 -7.63 -6.30 3.93
N PRO A 24 -8.49 -6.43 2.90
CA PRO A 24 -9.31 -7.62 2.73
C PRO A 24 -8.42 -8.88 2.63
N PRO A 25 -8.79 -10.00 3.27
CA PRO A 25 -8.11 -11.27 3.05
C PRO A 25 -8.06 -11.61 1.57
N PHE A 26 -6.93 -12.10 1.09
CA PHE A 26 -6.73 -12.49 -0.30
C PHE A 26 -6.03 -13.83 -0.42
N ALA A 27 -6.09 -14.41 -1.61
CA ALA A 27 -5.45 -15.69 -1.93
C ALA A 27 -5.11 -15.78 -3.41
N ILE A 28 -4.11 -16.60 -3.72
CA ILE A 28 -3.85 -17.08 -5.08
C ILE A 28 -4.59 -18.40 -5.29
N VAL A 29 -5.47 -18.42 -6.29
CA VAL A 29 -6.20 -19.61 -6.73
C VAL A 29 -5.44 -20.25 -7.88
N HIS A 30 -4.74 -21.35 -7.60
CA HIS A 30 -3.91 -22.07 -8.57
C HIS A 30 -4.71 -23.01 -9.48
N ASP A 31 -5.91 -23.41 -9.07
CA ASP A 31 -6.81 -24.25 -9.85
C ASP A 31 -8.25 -23.77 -9.66
N CYS A 32 -9.00 -23.70 -10.75
CA CYS A 32 -10.39 -23.24 -10.75
C CYS A 32 -11.19 -24.07 -11.75
N GLN A 33 -12.17 -24.80 -11.23
CA GLN A 33 -13.00 -25.74 -12.00
C GLN A 33 -14.23 -25.09 -12.66
N ILE A 34 -14.37 -23.77 -12.51
CA ILE A 34 -15.44 -22.98 -13.12
C ILE A 34 -14.84 -21.95 -14.09
N ASP A 35 -15.54 -21.70 -15.19
CA ASP A 35 -15.13 -20.67 -16.14
C ASP A 35 -15.49 -19.30 -15.58
N LEU A 36 -14.46 -18.53 -15.24
CA LEU A 36 -14.58 -17.15 -14.80
C LEU A 36 -14.25 -16.21 -15.96
N THR A 37 -15.09 -15.21 -16.15
CA THR A 37 -14.93 -14.19 -17.19
C THR A 37 -15.00 -12.82 -16.55
N MET A 38 -14.07 -11.94 -16.91
CA MET A 38 -14.10 -10.55 -16.45
C MET A 38 -15.26 -9.81 -17.10
N GLU A 39 -16.15 -9.24 -16.30
CA GLU A 39 -17.32 -8.51 -16.81
C GLU A 39 -16.94 -7.33 -17.72
N ARG A 40 -15.84 -6.63 -17.39
CA ARG A 40 -15.42 -5.40 -18.09
C ARG A 40 -15.08 -5.62 -19.57
N ASN A 41 -14.49 -6.75 -19.92
CA ASN A 41 -13.93 -6.98 -21.26
C ASN A 41 -14.21 -8.39 -21.83
N GLY A 42 -14.95 -9.24 -21.11
CA GLY A 42 -15.23 -10.61 -21.54
C GLY A 42 -14.01 -11.53 -21.56
N ALA A 43 -12.87 -11.11 -20.99
CA ALA A 43 -11.67 -11.94 -20.97
C ALA A 43 -11.84 -13.10 -19.99
N ARG A 44 -11.54 -14.31 -20.44
CA ARG A 44 -11.47 -15.48 -19.57
C ARG A 44 -10.32 -15.30 -18.58
N MET A 45 -10.61 -15.51 -17.30
CA MET A 45 -9.59 -15.53 -16.26
C MET A 45 -8.96 -16.92 -16.21
N VAL A 46 -7.62 -16.97 -16.14
CA VAL A 46 -6.85 -18.22 -16.13
C VAL A 46 -6.00 -18.30 -14.86
N PRO A 47 -5.96 -19.47 -14.18
CA PRO A 47 -5.07 -19.67 -13.04
C PRO A 47 -3.59 -19.50 -13.39
N PRO A 48 -2.74 -19.12 -12.42
CA PRO A 48 -3.10 -18.71 -11.06
C PRO A 48 -3.73 -17.31 -11.04
N MET A 49 -4.83 -17.15 -10.30
CA MET A 49 -5.57 -15.90 -10.18
C MET A 49 -5.45 -15.31 -8.77
N PHE A 50 -5.29 -13.99 -8.67
CA PHE A 50 -5.43 -13.29 -7.40
C PHE A 50 -6.91 -13.02 -7.10
N PHE A 51 -7.36 -13.33 -5.89
CA PHE A 51 -8.68 -12.95 -5.39
C PHE A 51 -8.55 -12.31 -4.02
N SER A 52 -9.22 -11.19 -3.83
CA SER A 52 -9.50 -10.63 -2.50
C SER A 52 -10.96 -10.88 -2.12
N ARG A 53 -11.22 -11.03 -0.83
CA ARG A 53 -12.58 -11.14 -0.31
C ARG A 53 -13.29 -9.82 -0.52
N ALA A 54 -14.46 -9.85 -1.15
CA ALA A 54 -15.33 -8.69 -1.24
C ALA A 54 -15.72 -8.21 0.17
N VAL A 55 -15.59 -6.91 0.41
CA VAL A 55 -15.94 -6.25 1.66
C VAL A 55 -17.04 -5.22 1.39
N ASP A 56 -18.05 -5.20 2.26
CA ASP A 56 -19.11 -4.19 2.20
C ASP A 56 -18.63 -2.93 2.97
N GLY A 57 -18.30 -1.89 2.22
CA GLY A 57 -17.75 -0.65 2.73
C GLY A 57 -18.21 0.53 1.89
N THR A 58 -18.18 1.71 2.49
CA THR A 58 -18.43 2.96 1.77
C THR A 58 -17.10 3.52 1.27
N PRO A 59 -16.97 3.87 -0.02
CA PRO A 59 -15.79 4.57 -0.55
C PRO A 59 -15.46 5.84 0.24
N HIS A 60 -14.22 6.32 0.08
CA HIS A 60 -13.83 7.59 0.67
C HIS A 60 -14.77 8.71 0.18
N ASP A 61 -15.26 9.54 1.11
CA ASP A 61 -16.27 10.56 0.82
C ASP A 61 -15.69 11.97 0.71
N GLY A 62 -14.35 12.12 0.73
CA GLY A 62 -13.67 13.41 0.74
C GLY A 62 -13.83 14.19 2.05
N GLY A 63 -14.53 13.63 3.04
CA GLY A 63 -14.99 14.34 4.22
C GLY A 63 -14.66 13.64 5.54
N ASP A 64 -15.24 14.17 6.61
CA ASP A 64 -14.93 13.75 7.99
C ASP A 64 -15.96 12.78 8.59
N THR A 65 -17.01 12.44 7.83
CA THR A 65 -18.17 11.65 8.30
C THR A 65 -17.75 10.31 8.89
N PHE A 66 -16.82 9.64 8.22
CA PHE A 66 -16.29 8.34 8.63
C PHE A 66 -14.99 8.45 9.40
N LEU A 67 -14.12 9.41 9.06
CA LEU A 67 -12.82 9.62 9.70
C LEU A 67 -12.95 9.87 11.22
N SER A 68 -13.86 10.76 11.62
CA SER A 68 -14.18 11.03 13.03
C SER A 68 -14.73 9.81 13.80
N ARG A 69 -15.14 8.77 13.05
CA ARG A 69 -15.73 7.53 13.56
C ARG A 69 -14.84 6.33 13.31
N LEU A 70 -13.57 6.52 12.96
CA LEU A 70 -12.62 5.43 12.91
C LEU A 70 -12.48 4.77 14.29
N ARG A 71 -12.37 3.45 14.28
CA ARG A 71 -12.05 2.64 15.46
C ARG A 71 -10.64 2.96 15.95
N GLU A 72 -9.71 3.10 15.02
CA GLU A 72 -8.30 3.42 15.25
C GLU A 72 -7.90 4.60 14.34
N PRO A 73 -8.04 5.86 14.79
CA PRO A 73 -7.72 7.02 13.95
C PRO A 73 -6.26 7.06 13.48
N GLY A 74 -5.33 6.54 14.28
CA GLY A 74 -3.91 6.44 13.91
C GLY A 74 -3.62 5.48 12.74
N ASP A 75 -4.60 4.72 12.26
CA ASP A 75 -4.47 3.93 11.03
C ASP A 75 -4.38 4.83 9.79
N VAL A 76 -4.81 6.09 9.88
CA VAL A 76 -4.62 7.10 8.82
C VAL A 76 -3.12 7.35 8.58
N ALA A 77 -2.35 7.60 9.63
CA ALA A 77 -0.90 7.77 9.51
C ALA A 77 -0.22 6.48 9.01
N LEU A 78 -0.69 5.31 9.45
CA LEU A 78 -0.18 4.01 9.00
C LEU A 78 -0.37 3.83 7.49
N LEU A 79 -1.55 4.18 6.96
CA LEU A 79 -1.86 4.12 5.53
C LEU A 79 -0.95 5.07 4.74
N VAL A 80 -0.82 6.32 5.16
CA VAL A 80 0.02 7.30 4.45
C VAL A 80 1.49 6.87 4.41
N VAL A 81 2.03 6.34 5.51
CA VAL A 81 3.39 5.79 5.53
C VAL A 81 3.51 4.59 4.59
N PHE A 82 2.51 3.70 4.58
CA PHE A 82 2.49 2.55 3.68
C PHE A 82 2.45 2.97 2.21
N ASP A 83 1.46 3.76 1.80
CA ASP A 83 1.31 4.21 0.41
C ASP A 83 2.55 4.98 -0.04
N THR A 84 3.17 5.76 0.87
CA THR A 84 4.43 6.42 0.56
C THR A 84 5.56 5.42 0.34
N TRP A 85 5.71 4.42 1.21
CA TRP A 85 6.70 3.37 1.06
C TRP A 85 6.54 2.57 -0.22
N VAL A 86 5.33 2.13 -0.55
CA VAL A 86 5.10 1.34 -1.77
C VAL A 86 4.88 2.20 -3.02
N ARG A 87 4.94 3.54 -2.92
CA ARG A 87 4.66 4.46 -4.04
C ARG A 87 3.29 4.18 -4.66
N ASN A 88 2.23 4.27 -3.88
CA ASN A 88 0.88 4.11 -4.40
C ASN A 88 0.37 5.44 -4.99
N TRP A 89 0.64 5.65 -6.27
CA TRP A 89 0.28 6.88 -6.99
C TRP A 89 -1.22 7.02 -7.22
N ASP A 90 -1.92 5.90 -7.34
CA ASP A 90 -3.32 5.89 -7.76
C ASP A 90 -4.25 6.31 -6.64
N ARG A 91 -3.92 6.04 -5.37
CA ARG A 91 -4.80 6.37 -4.24
C ARG A 91 -4.99 7.88 -4.08
N PHE A 92 -3.89 8.60 -3.85
CA PHE A 92 -3.89 10.06 -3.81
C PHE A 92 -2.48 10.59 -4.06
N PHE A 93 -2.31 11.39 -5.12
CA PHE A 93 -1.05 12.05 -5.45
C PHE A 93 -1.30 13.28 -6.34
N ASP A 94 -0.59 14.38 -6.08
CA ASP A 94 -0.64 15.62 -6.89
C ASP A 94 -2.07 16.14 -7.18
N GLY A 95 -2.94 16.07 -6.16
CA GLY A 95 -4.33 16.49 -6.25
C GLY A 95 -5.25 15.55 -7.04
N GLN A 96 -4.72 14.44 -7.57
CA GLN A 96 -5.51 13.35 -8.12
C GLN A 96 -5.93 12.41 -7.00
N ASP A 97 -7.21 12.07 -7.00
CA ASP A 97 -7.89 11.33 -5.95
C ASP A 97 -8.59 10.13 -6.60
N ASN A 98 -8.24 8.91 -6.17
CA ASN A 98 -9.03 7.71 -6.43
C ASN A 98 -9.62 7.17 -5.12
N ALA A 99 -10.63 7.90 -4.63
CA ALA A 99 -11.36 7.63 -3.40
C ALA A 99 -11.99 6.23 -3.36
N ASP A 100 -12.29 5.64 -4.52
CA ASP A 100 -12.86 4.31 -4.63
C ASP A 100 -11.91 3.21 -4.15
N ASN A 101 -10.60 3.45 -4.17
CA ASN A 101 -9.62 2.48 -3.69
C ASN A 101 -9.52 2.42 -2.16
N LEU A 102 -10.30 3.24 -1.43
CA LEU A 102 -10.26 3.29 0.02
C LEU A 102 -11.66 3.15 0.60
N LEU A 103 -11.87 2.15 1.45
CA LEU A 103 -13.18 1.86 2.01
C LEU A 103 -13.23 2.14 3.52
N TYR A 104 -14.38 2.66 3.97
CA TYR A 104 -14.80 2.66 5.35
C TYR A 104 -15.71 1.46 5.61
N VAL A 105 -15.19 0.45 6.29
CA VAL A 105 -15.93 -0.78 6.60
C VAL A 105 -16.42 -0.71 8.04
N LYS A 106 -17.70 -1.00 8.27
CA LYS A 106 -18.26 -0.97 9.62
C LYS A 106 -17.62 -2.06 10.49
N ALA A 107 -17.02 -1.67 11.60
CA ALA A 107 -16.43 -2.62 12.54
C ALA A 107 -17.54 -3.45 13.21
N GLU A 108 -17.36 -4.77 13.26
CA GLU A 108 -18.34 -5.70 13.83
C GLU A 108 -18.78 -5.29 15.25
N GLY A 109 -20.09 -5.25 15.46
CA GLY A 109 -20.70 -4.94 16.76
C GLY A 109 -20.49 -3.49 17.24
N ARG A 110 -19.97 -2.57 16.41
CA ARG A 110 -19.66 -1.18 16.81
C ARG A 110 -20.30 -0.14 15.89
N ARG A 111 -20.39 1.10 16.39
CA ARG A 111 -20.74 2.30 15.61
C ARG A 111 -19.51 2.97 14.98
N LYS A 112 -18.40 2.22 14.87
CA LYS A 112 -17.09 2.70 14.42
C LYS A 112 -16.74 2.01 13.11
N TYR A 113 -15.83 2.62 12.36
CA TYR A 113 -15.39 2.15 11.05
C TYR A 113 -13.92 1.76 11.07
N ASP A 114 -13.54 0.84 10.21
CA ASP A 114 -12.17 0.53 9.87
C ASP A 114 -11.83 1.17 8.53
N LEU A 115 -10.59 1.67 8.45
CA LEU A 115 -10.00 2.16 7.22
C LEU A 115 -9.41 0.97 6.47
N VAL A 116 -9.96 0.65 5.31
CA VAL A 116 -9.65 -0.57 4.54
C VAL A 116 -9.14 -0.16 3.17
N PRO A 117 -7.81 -0.09 2.95
CA PRO A 117 -7.27 0.13 1.62
C PRO A 117 -7.51 -1.12 0.76
N ILE A 118 -7.96 -0.88 -0.47
CA ILE A 118 -8.07 -1.86 -1.53
C ILE A 118 -7.29 -1.36 -2.74
N ASP A 119 -7.18 -2.24 -3.74
CA ASP A 119 -6.55 -1.97 -5.04
C ASP A 119 -5.15 -1.35 -4.92
N HIS A 120 -4.16 -2.23 -4.90
CA HIS A 120 -2.74 -1.91 -4.85
C HIS A 120 -2.05 -2.12 -6.22
N SER A 121 -2.83 -2.19 -7.30
CA SER A 121 -2.34 -2.48 -8.64
C SER A 121 -1.28 -1.51 -9.15
N SER A 122 -1.31 -0.26 -8.66
CA SER A 122 -0.43 0.84 -9.08
C SER A 122 0.76 1.08 -8.15
N CYS A 123 1.04 0.15 -7.23
CA CYS A 123 2.20 0.25 -6.35
C CYS A 123 3.53 0.02 -7.12
N PHE A 124 4.60 0.58 -6.55
CA PHE A 124 6.02 0.50 -6.91
C PHE A 124 6.43 1.18 -8.20
N ILE A 125 5.73 0.92 -9.29
CA ILE A 125 6.16 1.27 -10.66
C ILE A 125 5.38 2.45 -11.25
N GLY A 126 4.31 2.92 -10.59
CA GLY A 126 3.50 4.02 -11.10
C GLY A 126 2.90 3.68 -12.47
N ASN A 127 3.20 4.51 -13.49
CA ASN A 127 2.69 4.33 -14.85
C ASN A 127 3.58 3.46 -15.74
N ASP A 128 4.69 2.92 -15.21
CA ASP A 128 5.54 2.01 -15.96
C ASP A 128 4.84 0.67 -16.21
N VAL A 129 5.10 0.07 -17.38
CA VAL A 129 4.41 -1.15 -17.81
C VAL A 129 4.91 -2.39 -17.06
N ASP A 130 6.19 -2.41 -16.72
CA ASP A 130 6.88 -3.56 -16.12
C ASP A 130 7.86 -3.10 -15.02
N PHE A 131 8.16 -4.03 -14.12
CA PHE A 131 9.22 -3.84 -13.13
C PHE A 131 10.60 -3.83 -13.80
N PRO A 132 11.56 -3.06 -13.24
CA PRO A 132 12.91 -3.01 -13.77
C PRO A 132 13.59 -4.38 -13.67
N MET A 133 14.22 -4.81 -14.77
CA MET A 133 14.99 -6.05 -14.85
C MET A 133 16.43 -5.92 -14.31
N GLY A 134 16.81 -4.72 -13.88
CA GLY A 134 18.06 -4.41 -13.16
C GLY A 134 17.73 -3.58 -11.91
N PRO A 135 18.73 -3.00 -11.22
CA PRO A 135 18.48 -2.18 -10.04
C PRO A 135 17.39 -1.14 -10.31
N ALA A 136 16.47 -0.97 -9.35
CA ALA A 136 15.44 0.04 -9.48
C ALA A 136 16.08 1.44 -9.63
N PRO A 137 15.48 2.34 -10.42
CA PRO A 137 15.98 3.70 -10.56
C PRO A 137 16.11 4.37 -9.19
N GLU A 138 17.23 5.05 -8.94
CA GLU A 138 17.48 5.79 -7.69
C GLU A 138 16.34 6.80 -7.41
N ALA A 139 15.80 7.41 -8.46
CA ALA A 139 14.65 8.32 -8.38
C ALA A 139 13.37 7.66 -7.83
N TRP A 140 13.23 6.34 -7.87
CA TRP A 140 12.12 5.62 -7.24
C TRP A 140 12.41 5.34 -5.77
N VAL A 141 13.65 4.97 -5.45
CA VAL A 141 14.08 4.70 -4.08
C VAL A 141 14.03 5.97 -3.23
N LEU A 142 14.63 7.05 -3.73
CA LEU A 142 14.78 8.33 -3.03
C LEU A 142 13.65 9.34 -3.31
N ASP A 143 12.57 8.90 -3.97
CA ASP A 143 11.39 9.72 -4.27
C ASP A 143 10.84 10.38 -2.99
N PRO A 144 10.92 11.72 -2.86
CA PRO A 144 10.56 12.43 -1.63
C PRO A 144 9.05 12.66 -1.47
N ASN A 145 8.26 12.32 -2.48
CA ASN A 145 6.83 12.56 -2.49
C ASN A 145 6.10 11.77 -1.39
N VAL A 146 5.00 12.34 -0.91
CA VAL A 146 4.07 11.71 0.03
C VAL A 146 2.85 11.22 -0.75
N TYR A 147 2.51 9.95 -0.58
CA TYR A 147 1.42 9.28 -1.29
C TYR A 147 0.30 8.91 -0.32
N GLY A 148 -0.95 8.85 -0.82
CA GLY A 148 -2.11 8.43 -0.04
C GLY A 148 -2.58 9.43 1.03
N LYS A 149 -1.98 10.64 1.07
CA LYS A 149 -2.32 11.70 2.05
C LYS A 149 -3.40 12.61 1.50
N PHE A 150 -4.66 12.21 1.68
CA PHE A 150 -5.81 13.06 1.39
C PHE A 150 -5.82 14.29 2.33
N PRO A 151 -6.28 15.47 1.88
CA PRO A 151 -6.36 16.66 2.75
C PRO A 151 -7.20 16.42 4.01
N ALA A 152 -8.27 15.64 3.92
CA ALA A 152 -9.13 15.29 5.06
C ALA A 152 -8.40 14.49 6.15
N PHE A 153 -7.22 13.94 5.87
CA PHE A 153 -6.44 13.16 6.83
C PHE A 153 -5.60 14.01 7.78
N ASP A 154 -5.35 15.27 7.44
CA ASP A 154 -4.46 16.15 8.23
C ASP A 154 -4.81 16.18 9.73
N PRO A 155 -6.10 16.26 10.15
CA PRO A 155 -6.45 16.26 11.58
C PRO A 155 -6.17 14.93 12.31
N TYR A 156 -5.92 13.85 11.57
CA TYR A 156 -5.74 12.49 12.07
C TYR A 156 -4.29 11.99 11.99
N ILE A 157 -3.39 12.79 11.41
CA ILE A 157 -1.97 12.50 11.34
C ILE A 157 -1.27 13.23 12.48
N ASP A 158 -0.85 12.46 13.49
CA ASP A 158 -0.12 12.97 14.64
C ASP A 158 1.24 12.28 14.81
N ALA A 159 2.15 12.92 15.54
CA ALA A 159 3.53 12.45 15.70
C ALA A 159 3.62 11.06 16.35
N LYS A 160 2.69 10.72 17.25
CA LYS A 160 2.65 9.41 17.91
C LYS A 160 2.25 8.33 16.91
N SER A 161 1.23 8.58 16.09
CA SER A 161 0.72 7.67 15.09
C SER A 161 1.73 7.45 13.95
N VAL A 162 2.38 8.52 13.48
CA VAL A 162 3.48 8.43 12.50
C VAL A 162 4.66 7.66 13.07
N LYS A 163 5.11 7.97 14.29
CA LYS A 163 6.20 7.25 14.95
C LYS A 163 5.91 5.75 15.06
N ARG A 164 4.69 5.36 15.45
CA ARG A 164 4.27 3.96 15.51
C ARG A 164 4.38 3.26 14.15
N ALA A 165 3.95 3.92 13.08
CA ALA A 165 4.04 3.37 11.73
C ALA A 165 5.50 3.21 11.27
N VAL A 166 6.33 4.22 11.52
CA VAL A 166 7.77 4.20 11.20
C VAL A 166 8.52 3.13 12.01
N GLU A 167 8.23 2.99 13.31
CA GLU A 167 8.81 1.95 14.17
C GLU A 167 8.44 0.55 13.70
N LYS A 168 7.24 0.36 13.13
CA LYS A 168 6.85 -0.92 12.54
C LYS A 168 7.59 -1.16 11.23
N LEU A 169 7.66 -0.15 10.34
CA LEU A 169 8.38 -0.26 9.06
C LEU A 169 9.88 -0.49 9.25
N SER A 170 10.51 0.11 10.26
CA SER A 170 11.93 -0.09 10.56
C SER A 170 12.29 -1.51 11.02
N GLN A 171 11.28 -2.32 11.38
CA GLN A 171 11.45 -3.74 11.68
C GLN A 171 11.38 -4.65 10.44
N LEU A 172 11.22 -4.07 9.24
CA LEU A 172 11.19 -4.83 8.00
C LEU A 172 12.50 -5.61 7.84
N LYS A 173 12.38 -6.91 7.63
CA LYS A 173 13.51 -7.79 7.36
C LYS A 173 13.53 -8.15 5.90
N ARG A 174 14.72 -8.11 5.30
CA ARG A 174 14.92 -8.53 3.91
C ARG A 174 14.44 -9.95 3.65
N ASP A 175 14.68 -10.90 4.56
CA ASP A 175 14.25 -12.29 4.40
C ASP A 175 12.72 -12.41 4.24
N PHE A 176 11.96 -11.61 5.01
CA PHE A 176 10.51 -11.55 4.84
C PHE A 176 10.12 -10.99 3.46
N VAL A 177 10.80 -9.93 2.99
CA VAL A 177 10.54 -9.37 1.65
C VAL A 177 10.85 -10.40 0.56
N VAL A 178 11.92 -11.19 0.74
CA VAL A 178 12.26 -12.30 -0.18
C VAL A 178 11.15 -13.35 -0.17
N GLU A 179 10.60 -13.71 0.99
CA GLU A 179 9.45 -14.64 1.07
C GLU A 179 8.22 -14.10 0.35
N VAL A 180 7.87 -12.82 0.55
CA VAL A 180 6.76 -12.14 -0.13
C VAL A 180 6.97 -12.15 -1.65
N VAL A 181 8.15 -11.77 -2.14
CA VAL A 181 8.42 -11.76 -3.58
C VAL A 181 8.45 -13.17 -4.16
N ASN A 182 8.88 -14.18 -3.39
CA ASN A 182 8.84 -15.59 -3.80
C ASN A 182 7.43 -16.19 -3.77
N SER A 183 6.43 -15.51 -3.19
CA SER A 183 5.03 -15.94 -3.24
C SER A 183 4.39 -15.68 -4.62
N ILE A 184 5.03 -14.86 -5.46
CA ILE A 184 4.60 -14.57 -6.82
C ILE A 184 4.59 -15.85 -7.66
N PRO A 185 3.45 -16.22 -8.27
CA PRO A 185 3.39 -17.39 -9.12
C PRO A 185 4.28 -17.26 -10.37
N ALA A 186 5.10 -18.28 -10.63
CA ALA A 186 5.98 -18.31 -11.81
C ALA A 186 5.23 -18.16 -13.15
N GLN A 187 3.96 -18.58 -13.19
CA GLN A 187 3.07 -18.46 -14.36
C GLN A 187 2.76 -17.01 -14.73
N TRP A 188 2.94 -16.06 -13.81
CA TRP A 188 2.82 -14.63 -14.12
C TRP A 188 4.05 -14.10 -14.88
N GLY A 189 5.07 -14.93 -15.12
CA GLY A 189 6.24 -14.56 -15.92
C GLY A 189 7.16 -13.54 -15.24
N PHE A 190 7.07 -13.40 -13.92
CA PHE A 190 7.92 -12.50 -13.15
C PHE A 190 9.32 -13.12 -12.98
N GLY A 191 10.27 -12.59 -13.75
CA GLY A 191 11.62 -13.16 -13.84
C GLY A 191 12.48 -12.91 -12.60
N PRO A 192 13.53 -13.72 -12.38
CA PRO A 192 14.37 -13.65 -11.18
C PRO A 192 15.10 -12.30 -11.01
N ASN A 193 15.45 -11.63 -12.10
CA ASN A 193 16.11 -10.33 -12.02
C ASN A 193 15.14 -9.22 -11.58
N ALA A 194 13.90 -9.23 -12.07
CA ALA A 194 12.86 -8.32 -11.60
C ALA A 194 12.48 -8.62 -10.15
N ALA A 195 12.45 -9.89 -9.75
CA ALA A 195 12.24 -10.29 -8.37
C ALA A 195 13.33 -9.74 -7.44
N LEU A 196 14.61 -9.91 -7.80
CA LEU A 196 15.72 -9.34 -7.03
C LEU A 196 15.62 -7.81 -6.93
N SER A 197 15.35 -7.15 -8.07
CA SER A 197 15.19 -5.69 -8.11
C SER A 197 14.04 -5.19 -7.24
N LEU A 198 12.91 -5.92 -7.22
CA LEU A 198 11.77 -5.58 -6.38
C LEU A 198 12.10 -5.74 -4.89
N VAL A 199 12.82 -6.80 -4.50
CA VAL A 199 13.30 -6.97 -3.12
C VAL A 199 14.17 -5.79 -2.70
N ASP A 200 15.11 -5.39 -3.55
CA ASP A 200 16.01 -4.25 -3.31
C ASP A 200 15.22 -2.96 -3.18
N LEU A 201 14.33 -2.66 -4.13
CA LEU A 201 13.45 -1.49 -4.10
C LEU A 201 12.64 -1.41 -2.80
N ILE A 202 11.97 -2.49 -2.41
CA ILE A 202 11.14 -2.53 -1.20
C ILE A 202 11.98 -2.21 0.04
N CYS A 203 13.17 -2.82 0.16
CA CYS A 203 14.03 -2.65 1.32
C CYS A 203 14.66 -1.25 1.37
N GLU A 204 15.29 -0.82 0.28
CA GLU A 204 15.99 0.46 0.21
C GLU A 204 15.02 1.63 0.35
N ARG A 205 13.87 1.56 -0.32
CA ARG A 205 12.82 2.56 -0.16
C ARG A 205 12.23 2.55 1.24
N GLY A 206 12.04 1.38 1.85
CA GLY A 206 11.61 1.26 3.24
C GLY A 206 12.54 2.02 4.19
N GLN A 207 13.85 1.84 4.02
CA GLN A 207 14.87 2.55 4.79
C GLN A 207 14.83 4.07 4.54
N TYR A 208 14.67 4.49 3.28
CA TYR A 208 14.52 5.91 2.93
C TYR A 208 13.30 6.54 3.63
N VAL A 209 12.13 5.89 3.55
CA VAL A 209 10.89 6.39 4.16
C VAL A 209 11.02 6.46 5.68
N VAL A 210 11.56 5.43 6.33
CA VAL A 210 11.83 5.43 7.78
C VAL A 210 12.65 6.66 8.21
N ASN A 211 13.65 7.03 7.41
CA ASN A 211 14.55 8.13 7.75
C ASN A 211 13.98 9.52 7.47
N THR A 212 12.92 9.64 6.66
CA THR A 212 12.52 10.93 6.09
C THR A 212 11.05 11.29 6.27
N ILE A 213 10.15 10.33 6.46
CA ILE A 213 8.70 10.58 6.40
C ILE A 213 8.17 11.39 7.58
N SER A 214 8.75 11.23 8.77
CA SER A 214 8.29 11.93 9.98
C SER A 214 8.29 13.44 9.79
N GLY A 215 9.42 14.02 9.36
CA GLY A 215 9.55 15.47 9.13
C GLY A 215 8.74 15.99 7.92
N ARG A 216 8.09 15.11 7.16
CA ARG A 216 7.17 15.49 6.07
C ARG A 216 5.70 15.44 6.48
N LEU A 217 5.37 14.65 7.49
CA LEU A 217 3.99 14.44 7.93
C LEU A 217 3.63 15.24 9.17
N VAL A 218 4.60 15.49 10.03
CA VAL A 218 4.40 16.22 11.28
C VAL A 218 5.52 17.22 11.46
N ASP A 219 5.17 18.42 11.91
CA ASP A 219 6.18 19.38 12.34
C ASP A 219 6.90 18.79 13.57
N GLU A 220 8.23 18.73 13.51
CA GLU A 220 8.99 18.42 14.73
C GLU A 220 8.73 19.54 15.75
N PRO A 221 8.41 19.21 17.01
CA PRO A 221 8.29 20.26 18.01
C PRO A 221 9.63 20.98 18.11
N GLU A 222 9.62 22.32 17.98
CA GLU A 222 10.78 23.14 18.31
C GLU A 222 11.25 22.76 19.71
N ILE A 223 12.47 22.24 19.84
CA ILE A 223 13.09 22.06 21.14
C ILE A 223 13.49 23.46 21.62
N PRO A 224 12.84 24.02 22.67
CA PRO A 224 13.19 25.36 23.13
C PRO A 224 14.65 25.34 23.63
N GLY A 225 15.53 26.08 22.95
CA GLY A 225 16.94 26.22 23.34
C GLY A 225 17.99 25.57 22.42
N LEU A 226 17.59 25.04 21.26
CA LEU A 226 18.51 24.50 20.24
C LEU A 226 18.43 25.31 18.93
N VAL A 227 18.65 26.62 19.02
CA VAL A 227 19.06 27.44 17.88
C VAL A 227 20.50 27.85 18.14
N LYS A 228 21.41 27.45 17.25
CA LYS A 228 22.73 28.08 17.11
C LYS A 228 22.69 29.02 15.92
#